data_AF-A0A2X3F4Q7-F1
#
_entry.id   AF-A0A2X3F4Q7-F1
#
_cell.length_a   1.000
_cell.length_b   1.000
_cell.length_c   1.000
_cell.angle_alpha   90.00
_cell.angle_beta   90.00
_cell.angle_gamma   90.00
#
_symmetry.space_group_name_H-M   'P 1'
#
loop_
_entity.id
_entity.type
_entity.pdbx_description
1 polymer ?
#
loop_
_entity_poly.entity_id
_entity_poly.type
_entity_poly.pdbx_seq_one_letter_code
_entity_poly.pdbx_strand_id
1 'polypeptide(L)'
;MLWKYLYRYARKHQARGNGFGYGLVDPANPHSVARTLSARYYKDGAEILVDRGWDRPLGEKHFDDPLNQQRRPRRLTPRECARLMGFESPQGARFRIPVSDTQAYRQFGNSVVVPVFAAVAKLLAPRIAQAVARREADDNDGGCSR
;
A
#
# COMPACT_ATOMS: atom_id res chain seq x y z
N MET A 1 -12.07 -16.07 -14.80
CA MET A 1 -11.03 -15.03 -14.78
C MET A 1 -11.24 -14.08 -13.60
N LEU A 2 -10.20 -13.68 -12.86
CA LEU A 2 -10.31 -12.89 -11.62
C LEU A 2 -11.07 -11.56 -11.80
N TRP A 3 -10.74 -10.80 -12.85
CA TRP A 3 -11.40 -9.52 -13.12
C TRP A 3 -12.92 -9.65 -13.29
N LYS A 4 -13.38 -10.68 -14.01
CA LYS A 4 -14.82 -10.97 -14.20
C LYS A 4 -15.54 -11.20 -12.89
N TYR A 5 -14.90 -11.91 -11.97
CA TYR A 5 -15.43 -12.14 -10.63
C TYR A 5 -15.53 -10.83 -9.85
N LEU A 6 -14.43 -10.07 -9.73
CA LEU A 6 -14.41 -8.80 -8.99
C LEU A 6 -15.41 -7.79 -9.55
N TYR A 7 -15.50 -7.69 -10.88
CA TYR A 7 -16.42 -6.80 -11.57
C TYR A 7 -17.89 -7.14 -11.25
N ARG A 8 -18.28 -8.42 -11.37
CA ARG A 8 -19.65 -8.86 -11.06
C ARG A 8 -19.97 -8.77 -9.56
N TYR A 9 -18.99 -9.07 -8.70
CA TYR A 9 -19.13 -8.99 -7.26
C TYR A 9 -19.43 -7.55 -6.82
N ALA A 10 -18.65 -6.57 -7.30
CA ALA A 10 -18.89 -5.15 -7.03
C ALA A 10 -20.29 -4.71 -7.48
N ARG A 11 -20.70 -5.08 -8.70
CA ARG A 11 -22.05 -4.78 -9.22
C ARG A 11 -23.17 -5.35 -8.33
N LYS A 12 -23.05 -6.62 -7.93
CA LYS A 12 -24.05 -7.28 -7.06
C LYS A 12 -24.19 -6.55 -5.72
N HIS A 13 -23.08 -6.10 -5.14
CA HIS A 13 -23.09 -5.42 -3.85
C HIS A 13 -23.57 -3.98 -3.95
N GLN A 14 -23.21 -3.27 -5.02
CA GLN A 14 -23.70 -1.91 -5.32
C GLN A 14 -25.22 -1.90 -5.54
N ALA A 15 -25.77 -2.89 -6.25
CA ALA A 15 -27.22 -3.04 -6.45
C ALA A 15 -27.99 -3.24 -5.13
N ARG A 16 -27.33 -3.72 -4.08
CA ARG A 16 -27.89 -3.89 -2.72
C ARG A 16 -27.67 -2.66 -1.83
N GLY A 17 -27.18 -1.55 -2.38
CA GLY A 17 -26.86 -0.33 -1.63
C GLY A 17 -25.59 -0.39 -0.78
N ASN A 18 -24.73 -1.40 -1.00
CA ASN A 18 -23.51 -1.57 -0.22
C ASN A 18 -22.26 -1.08 -0.98
N GLY A 19 -21.26 -0.58 -0.25
CA GLY A 19 -19.97 -0.11 -0.80
C GLY A 19 -18.91 -1.20 -1.03
N PHE A 20 -19.27 -2.49 -1.00
CA PHE A 20 -18.31 -3.59 -1.19
C PHE A 20 -17.95 -3.79 -2.66
N GLY A 21 -16.67 -4.06 -2.94
CA GLY A 21 -16.16 -4.25 -4.29
C GLY A 21 -14.65 -4.03 -4.37
N TYR A 22 -14.17 -3.73 -5.57
CA TYR A 22 -12.77 -3.37 -5.81
C TYR A 22 -12.54 -1.85 -5.75
N GLY A 23 -11.33 -1.43 -5.43
CA GLY A 23 -10.86 -0.06 -5.58
C GLY A 23 -10.13 0.10 -6.90
N LEU A 24 -10.56 1.03 -7.75
CA LEU A 24 -9.90 1.35 -9.01
C LEU A 24 -9.21 2.70 -8.90
N VAL A 25 -7.91 2.70 -9.13
CA VAL A 25 -7.04 3.88 -9.10
C VAL A 25 -6.76 4.28 -10.54
N ASP A 26 -7.12 5.51 -10.89
CA ASP A 26 -6.77 6.10 -12.18
C ASP A 26 -5.38 6.74 -12.06
N PRO A 27 -4.34 6.22 -12.76
CA PRO A 27 -3.01 6.80 -12.72
C PRO A 27 -2.90 8.13 -13.47
N ALA A 28 -3.87 8.48 -14.33
CA ALA A 28 -3.89 9.76 -15.04
C ALA A 28 -4.42 10.90 -14.15
N ASN A 29 -5.14 10.57 -13.07
CA ASN A 29 -5.64 11.55 -12.11
C ASN A 29 -4.60 11.79 -10.99
N PRO A 30 -3.96 12.98 -10.92
CA PRO A 30 -2.94 13.28 -9.91
C PRO A 30 -3.49 13.36 -8.48
N HIS A 31 -4.81 13.49 -8.32
CA HIS A 31 -5.48 13.49 -7.01
C HIS A 31 -6.01 12.11 -6.60
N SER A 32 -5.72 11.08 -7.39
CA SER A 32 -6.13 9.72 -7.08
C SER A 32 -5.43 9.22 -5.81
N VAL A 33 -6.23 8.78 -4.84
CA VAL A 33 -5.75 8.19 -3.58
C VAL A 33 -6.19 6.74 -3.52
N ALA A 34 -5.23 5.85 -3.27
CA ALA A 34 -5.51 4.43 -3.11
C ALA A 34 -6.22 4.14 -1.78
N ARG A 35 -7.00 3.06 -1.74
CA ARG A 35 -7.47 2.50 -0.47
C ARG A 35 -6.29 1.92 0.32
N THR A 36 -6.52 1.61 1.60
CA THR A 36 -5.52 0.97 2.45
C THR A 36 -5.03 -0.35 1.86
N LEU A 37 -3.70 -0.50 1.74
CA LEU A 37 -3.06 -1.77 1.40
C LEU A 37 -3.20 -2.72 2.59
N SER A 38 -4.14 -3.66 2.51
CA SER A 38 -4.44 -4.57 3.63
C SER A 38 -3.51 -5.78 3.66
N ALA A 39 -3.41 -6.44 4.82
CA ALA A 39 -2.76 -7.74 4.96
C ALA A 39 -3.35 -8.84 4.04
N ARG A 40 -4.56 -8.64 3.50
CA ARG A 40 -5.25 -9.57 2.59
C ARG A 40 -4.99 -9.28 1.11
N TYR A 41 -4.26 -8.22 0.78
CA TYR A 41 -3.99 -7.80 -0.61
C TYR A 41 -3.38 -8.92 -1.48
N TYR A 42 -2.62 -9.84 -0.86
CA TYR A 42 -2.02 -10.98 -1.56
C TYR A 42 -3.05 -11.91 -2.23
N LYS A 43 -4.32 -11.91 -1.81
CA LYS A 43 -5.36 -12.81 -2.33
C LYS A 43 -5.73 -12.42 -3.77
N ASP A 44 -6.36 -11.27 -3.94
CA ASP A 44 -6.89 -10.79 -5.22
C ASP A 44 -6.47 -9.35 -5.54
N GLY A 45 -5.87 -8.63 -4.58
CA GLY A 45 -5.49 -7.24 -4.70
C GLY A 45 -6.68 -6.31 -4.94
N ALA A 46 -7.89 -6.73 -4.58
CA ALA A 46 -9.11 -6.03 -4.94
C ALA A 46 -9.19 -4.62 -4.35
N GLU A 47 -8.52 -4.36 -3.23
CA GLU A 47 -8.54 -3.04 -2.59
C GLU A 47 -7.91 -1.95 -3.47
N ILE A 48 -6.89 -2.30 -4.27
CA ILE A 48 -6.13 -1.36 -5.10
C ILE A 48 -5.80 -2.03 -6.45
N LEU A 49 -6.59 -1.70 -7.46
CA LEU A 49 -6.35 -2.05 -8.86
C LEU A 49 -6.00 -0.79 -9.64
N VAL A 50 -4.97 -0.86 -10.47
CA VAL A 50 -4.56 0.23 -11.36
C VAL A 50 -5.33 0.09 -12.67
N ASP A 51 -6.06 1.14 -13.04
CA ASP A 51 -6.74 1.19 -14.34
C ASP A 51 -5.75 1.24 -15.50
N ARG A 52 -6.14 0.62 -16.61
CA ARG A 52 -5.36 0.54 -17.85
C ARG A 52 -6.20 0.98 -19.06
N GLY A 53 -7.21 1.82 -18.82
CA GLY A 53 -8.16 2.28 -19.83
C GLY A 53 -9.30 1.30 -20.08
N TRP A 54 -9.79 0.63 -19.03
CA TRP A 54 -10.93 -0.29 -19.16
C TRP A 54 -12.20 0.47 -19.58
N ASP A 55 -12.80 0.06 -20.69
CA ASP A 55 -14.07 0.63 -21.17
C ASP A 55 -15.24 -0.01 -20.41
N ARG A 56 -15.86 0.78 -19.52
CA ARG A 56 -16.99 0.33 -18.71
C ARG A 56 -18.25 0.05 -19.54
N PRO A 57 -18.75 0.97 -20.38
CA PRO A 57 -19.90 0.70 -21.26
C PRO A 57 -19.73 -0.56 -22.10
N LEU A 58 -18.55 -0.77 -22.70
CA LEU A 58 -18.28 -1.96 -23.49
C LEU A 58 -18.24 -3.22 -22.62
N GLY A 59 -17.63 -3.14 -21.43
CA GLY A 59 -17.58 -4.24 -20.47
C GLY A 59 -18.96 -4.66 -19.92
N GLU A 60 -19.93 -3.74 -19.90
CA GLU A 60 -21.32 -4.05 -19.53
C GLU A 60 -22.07 -4.80 -20.63
N LYS A 61 -21.85 -4.41 -21.89
CA LYS A 61 -22.49 -5.02 -23.07
C LYS A 61 -21.86 -6.36 -23.45
N HIS A 62 -20.54 -6.39 -23.55
CA HIS A 62 -19.76 -7.55 -23.99
C HIS A 62 -18.49 -7.69 -23.16
N PHE A 63 -18.63 -8.31 -21.98
CA PHE A 63 -17.54 -8.40 -21.01
C PHE A 63 -16.28 -9.04 -21.60
N ASP A 64 -16.43 -10.09 -22.39
CA ASP A 64 -15.31 -10.88 -22.94
C ASP A 64 -14.75 -10.30 -24.27
N ASP A 65 -15.05 -9.02 -24.58
CA ASP A 65 -14.50 -8.31 -25.74
C ASP A 65 -12.95 -8.38 -25.80
N PRO A 66 -12.35 -8.89 -26.89
CA PRO A 66 -10.90 -9.11 -26.95
C PRO A 66 -10.06 -7.85 -26.76
N LEU A 67 -10.50 -6.69 -27.25
CA LEU A 67 -9.76 -5.43 -27.14
C LEU A 67 -9.85 -4.86 -25.73
N ASN A 68 -11.04 -4.89 -25.13
CA ASN A 68 -11.23 -4.43 -23.75
C ASN A 68 -10.52 -5.33 -22.74
N GLN A 69 -10.48 -6.65 -23.00
CA GLN A 69 -9.77 -7.63 -22.17
C GLN A 69 -8.25 -7.39 -22.09
N GLN A 70 -7.64 -6.70 -23.07
CA GLN A 70 -6.23 -6.29 -22.99
C GLN A 70 -6.01 -5.15 -22.00
N ARG A 71 -7.05 -4.34 -21.76
CA ARG A 71 -7.08 -3.17 -20.88
C ARG A 71 -7.60 -3.49 -19.47
N ARG A 72 -7.67 -4.77 -19.10
CA ARG A 72 -8.03 -5.17 -17.74
C ARG A 72 -7.15 -4.47 -16.70
N PRO A 73 -7.73 -4.02 -15.58
CA PRO A 73 -6.97 -3.49 -14.46
C PRO A 73 -5.96 -4.51 -13.93
N ARG A 74 -4.86 -4.00 -13.40
CA ARG A 74 -3.79 -4.83 -12.81
C ARG A 74 -3.65 -4.55 -11.31
N ARG A 75 -3.05 -5.51 -10.60
CA ARG A 75 -2.58 -5.29 -9.23
C ARG A 75 -1.32 -4.42 -9.24
N LEU A 76 -1.03 -3.83 -8.08
CA LEU A 76 0.28 -3.28 -7.77
C LEU A 76 1.31 -4.41 -7.76
N THR A 77 2.52 -4.09 -8.20
CA THR A 77 3.70 -4.93 -8.02
C THR A 77 4.24 -4.78 -6.59
N PRO A 78 5.02 -5.74 -6.06
CA PRO A 78 5.64 -5.60 -4.74
C PRO A 78 6.50 -4.33 -4.61
N ARG A 79 7.13 -3.91 -5.72
CA ARG A 79 7.90 -2.67 -5.80
C ARG A 79 7.03 -1.43 -5.61
N GLU A 80 5.88 -1.39 -6.26
CA GLU A 80 4.92 -0.29 -6.10
C GLU A 80 4.33 -0.28 -4.68
N CYS A 81 4.09 -1.44 -4.06
CA CYS A 81 3.72 -1.52 -2.64
C CYS A 81 4.81 -0.94 -1.73
N ALA A 82 6.09 -1.25 -1.98
CA ALA A 82 7.20 -0.68 -1.22
C ALA A 82 7.23 0.86 -1.31
N ARG A 83 7.01 1.41 -2.52
CA ARG A 83 6.92 2.87 -2.74
C ARG A 83 5.72 3.47 -2.03
N LEU A 84 4.55 2.84 -2.13
CA LEU A 84 3.32 3.30 -1.49
C LEU A 84 3.46 3.38 0.03
N MET A 85 4.15 2.41 0.64
CA MET A 85 4.41 2.37 2.08
C MET A 85 5.61 3.23 2.51
N GLY A 86 6.37 3.79 1.57
CA GLY A 86 7.52 4.68 1.83
C GLY A 86 8.86 3.98 2.10
N PHE A 87 8.97 2.68 1.81
CA PHE A 87 10.24 1.94 1.88
C PHE A 87 11.18 2.21 0.71
N GLU A 88 10.65 2.79 -0.37
CA GLU A 88 11.38 3.05 -1.62
C GLU A 88 11.02 4.45 -2.14
N SER A 89 11.97 5.14 -2.77
CA SER A 89 11.68 6.42 -3.43
C SER A 89 10.92 6.21 -4.75
N PRO A 90 10.22 7.24 -5.28
CA PRO A 90 9.38 7.06 -6.46
C PRO A 90 10.14 6.54 -7.70
N GLN A 91 11.39 6.98 -7.90
CA GLN A 91 12.28 6.52 -8.97
C GLN A 91 13.32 5.50 -8.50
N GLY A 92 13.33 5.13 -7.23
CA GLY A 92 14.30 4.20 -6.64
C GLY A 92 13.96 2.73 -6.85
N ALA A 93 14.98 1.90 -6.62
CA ALA A 93 14.90 0.44 -6.58
C ALA A 93 15.91 -0.16 -5.56
N ARG A 94 16.23 0.57 -4.49
CA ARG A 94 17.24 0.18 -3.50
C ARG A 94 16.72 -0.89 -2.53
N PHE A 95 15.42 -0.93 -2.24
CA PHE A 95 14.84 -1.86 -1.29
C PHE A 95 14.92 -3.30 -1.85
N ARG A 96 15.57 -4.22 -1.14
CA ARG A 96 15.68 -5.61 -1.62
C ARG A 96 14.43 -6.38 -1.19
N ILE A 97 13.78 -7.06 -2.14
CA ILE A 97 12.62 -7.93 -1.89
C ILE A 97 13.06 -9.37 -2.19
N PRO A 98 13.65 -10.09 -1.21
CA PRO A 98 14.18 -11.44 -1.42
C PRO A 98 13.11 -12.53 -1.29
N VAL A 99 11.84 -12.15 -1.13
CA VAL A 99 10.71 -13.04 -0.89
C VAL A 99 9.77 -13.09 -2.09
N SER A 100 8.90 -14.09 -2.14
CA SER A 100 7.86 -14.18 -3.17
C SER A 100 6.89 -13.00 -3.11
N ASP A 101 6.26 -12.67 -4.24
CA ASP A 101 5.24 -11.62 -4.34
C ASP A 101 4.15 -11.76 -3.25
N THR A 102 3.63 -12.97 -3.04
CA THR A 102 2.62 -13.26 -2.03
C THR A 102 3.07 -12.87 -0.62
N GLN A 103 4.32 -13.18 -0.27
CA GLN A 103 4.90 -12.82 1.02
C GLN A 103 5.17 -11.32 1.11
N ALA A 104 5.67 -10.71 0.03
CA ALA A 104 5.92 -9.27 -0.03
C ALA A 104 4.63 -8.47 0.20
N TYR A 105 3.51 -8.84 -0.44
CA TYR A 105 2.21 -8.20 -0.21
C TYR A 105 1.76 -8.32 1.25
N ARG A 106 1.97 -9.48 1.90
CA ARG A 106 1.66 -9.65 3.33
C ARG A 106 2.55 -8.78 4.22
N GLN A 107 3.84 -8.68 3.91
CA GLN A 107 4.78 -7.85 4.67
C GLN A 107 4.41 -6.37 4.57
N PHE A 108 4.18 -5.86 3.35
CA PHE A 108 3.80 -4.46 3.15
C PHE A 108 2.41 -4.15 3.72
N GLY A 109 1.43 -5.05 3.56
CA GLY A 109 0.07 -4.85 4.10
C GLY A 109 -0.04 -4.94 5.62
N ASN A 110 0.97 -5.50 6.30
CA ASN A 110 1.12 -5.49 7.75
C ASN A 110 2.09 -4.41 8.25
N SER A 111 2.69 -3.64 7.34
CA SER A 111 3.68 -2.64 7.68
C SER A 111 3.04 -1.30 8.03
N VAL A 112 3.87 -0.42 8.57
CA VAL A 112 3.53 0.99 8.81
C VAL A 112 3.98 1.85 7.65
N VAL A 113 3.39 3.04 7.51
CA VAL A 113 3.83 4.04 6.54
C VAL A 113 5.11 4.69 7.05
N VAL A 114 6.24 4.40 6.41
CA VAL A 114 7.60 4.83 6.82
C VAL A 114 7.72 6.34 7.06
N PRO A 115 7.27 7.24 6.15
CA PRO A 115 7.43 8.68 6.36
C PRO A 115 6.64 9.22 7.57
N VAL A 116 5.55 8.55 7.97
CA VAL A 116 4.79 8.94 9.17
C VAL A 116 5.65 8.75 10.41
N PHE A 117 6.27 7.58 10.56
CA PHE A 117 7.14 7.31 11.70
C PHE A 117 8.46 8.09 11.65
N ALA A 118 8.97 8.39 10.46
CA ALA A 118 10.10 9.29 10.32
C ALA A 118 9.77 10.71 10.82
N ALA A 119 8.55 11.22 10.59
CA ALA A 119 8.11 12.50 11.13
C ALA A 119 7.97 12.45 12.67
N VAL A 120 7.39 11.39 13.22
CA VAL A 120 7.30 11.20 14.68
C VAL A 120 8.69 11.15 15.31
N ALA A 121 9.64 10.42 14.71
CA ALA A 121 11.01 10.34 15.19
C ALA A 121 11.70 11.72 15.20
N LYS A 122 11.48 12.56 14.19
CA LYS A 122 12.00 13.93 14.16
C LYS A 122 11.47 14.78 15.32
N LEU A 123 10.20 14.63 15.69
CA LEU A 123 9.61 15.33 16.83
C LEU A 123 10.18 14.83 18.17
N LEU A 124 10.48 13.53 18.26
CA LEU A 124 11.04 12.91 19.47
C LEU A 124 12.55 13.12 19.62
N ALA A 125 13.29 13.39 18.53
CA ALA A 125 14.74 13.53 18.53
C ALA A 125 15.32 14.41 19.65
N PRO A 126 14.85 15.66 19.89
CA PRO A 126 15.38 16.48 20.99
C PRO A 126 15.07 15.90 22.38
N ARG A 127 13.93 15.23 22.54
CA ARG A 127 13.54 14.59 23.81
C ARG A 127 14.40 13.37 24.10
N ILE A 128 14.69 12.58 23.07
CA ILE A 128 15.59 11.43 23.17
C ILE A 128 17.00 11.92 23.54
N ALA A 129 17.52 12.97 22.89
CA ALA A 129 18.82 13.54 23.20
C ALA A 129 18.91 14.03 24.67
N GLN A 130 17.88 14.71 25.16
CA GLN A 130 17.79 15.12 26.57
C GLN A 130 17.80 13.92 27.54
N ALA A 131 17.07 12.84 27.20
CA ALA A 131 17.01 11.64 28.03
C ALA A 131 18.37 10.91 28.07
N VAL A 132 19.08 10.85 26.94
CA VAL A 132 20.44 10.28 26.86
C VAL A 132 21.41 11.10 27.72
N ALA A 133 21.43 12.42 27.59
CA ALA A 133 22.32 13.28 28.36
C ALA A 133 22.08 13.18 29.87
N ARG A 134 20.83 13.03 30.32
CA ARG A 134 20.50 12.81 31.74
C ARG A 134 21.06 11.49 32.25
N ARG A 135 20.90 10.41 31.48
CA ARG A 135 21.44 9.11 31.84
C ARG A 135 22.96 9.12 31.93
N GLU A 136 23.64 9.77 30.99
CA GLU A 136 25.10 9.90 31.02
C GLU A 136 25.59 10.74 32.21
N ALA A 137 24.83 11.76 32.63
CA ALA A 137 25.13 12.51 33.84
C ALA A 137 24.95 11.65 35.11
N ASP A 138 23.86 10.90 35.20
CA ASP A 138 23.58 10.00 36.32
C ASP A 138 24.62 8.86 36.43
N ASP A 139 25.06 8.30 35.29
CA ASP A 139 26.09 7.25 35.23
C ASP A 139 27.49 7.79 35.62
N ASN A 140 27.79 9.06 35.35
CA ASN A 140 29.05 9.70 35.76
C ASN A 140 29.07 10.10 37.25
N ASP A 141 27.92 10.44 37.83
CA ASP A 141 27.80 10.74 39.27
C ASP A 141 27.79 9.46 40.15
N GLY A 142 27.51 8.29 39.57
CA GLY A 142 27.58 6.98 40.25
C GLY A 142 29.00 6.44 40.47
N GLY A 143 30.03 7.18 40.05
CA GLY A 143 31.43 6.77 40.04
C GLY A 143 32.28 7.19 41.24
N CYS A 144 31.74 7.37 42.46
CA CYS A 144 32.53 7.27 43.70
C CYS A 144 31.64 7.30 44.95
N SER A 145 31.55 6.19 45.68
CA SER A 145 31.46 6.10 47.17
C SER A 145 31.21 4.65 47.62
N ARG A 146 32.27 3.84 47.71
CA ARG A 146 32.56 2.93 48.82
C ARG A 146 33.92 2.25 48.64
#